data_AF-A0ABD0PSL6-F1
#
_entry.id   AF-A0ABD0PSL6-F1
#
_cell.length_a   1.000
_cell.length_b   1.000
_cell.length_c   1.000
_cell.angle_alpha   90.00
_cell.angle_beta   90.00
_cell.angle_gamma   90.00
#
_symmetry.space_group_name_H-M   'P 1'
#
loop_
_entity.id
_entity.type
_entity.pdbx_description
1 polymer ?
#
loop_
_entity_poly.entity_id
_entity_poly.type
_entity_poly.pdbx_seq_one_letter_code
_entity_poly.pdbx_strand_id
1 'polypeptide(L)'
;MAAVDKDVAEKFLDSNPTFAKQYYDSRFRANVVSDLLATTKKTEVDISSYHDLSSIEECEIIFDMVRDMQENLQMERAVFNLMRHLTFMIRADRMSLFMYRQRNGIAELATRIFNVHKDATMEECLVPPDSEIVYPLDTGIVGHVATTKKTVNVPDVTQ
;
A
#
# COMPACT_ATOMS: atom_id res chain seq x y z
N MET A 1 -9.52 -31.94 33.79
CA MET A 1 -8.41 -31.16 33.24
C MET A 1 -7.88 -30.28 34.36
N ALA A 2 -6.64 -30.45 34.77
CA ALA A 2 -6.07 -29.63 35.84
C ALA A 2 -6.04 -28.16 35.39
N ALA A 3 -6.67 -27.28 36.17
CA ALA A 3 -6.61 -25.85 35.91
C ALA A 3 -5.15 -25.42 36.05
N VAL A 4 -4.57 -24.92 34.96
CA VAL A 4 -3.22 -24.36 34.99
C VAL A 4 -3.33 -23.02 35.73
N ASP A 5 -2.66 -22.94 36.88
CA ASP A 5 -2.60 -21.73 37.68
C ASP A 5 -1.72 -20.68 37.01
N LYS A 6 -1.99 -19.39 37.26
CA LYS A 6 -1.32 -18.27 36.57
C LYS A 6 0.19 -18.30 36.79
N ASP A 7 0.63 -18.55 38.02
CA ASP A 7 2.05 -18.64 38.39
C ASP A 7 2.78 -19.80 37.69
N VAL A 8 2.06 -20.90 37.43
CA VAL A 8 2.61 -22.05 36.70
C VAL A 8 2.76 -21.74 35.22
N ALA A 9 1.79 -21.04 34.64
CA ALA A 9 1.86 -20.58 33.25
C ALA A 9 2.99 -19.56 33.04
N GLU A 10 3.16 -18.57 33.92
CA GLU A 10 4.23 -17.57 33.83
C GLU A 10 5.61 -18.25 33.88
N LYS A 11 5.86 -19.10 34.89
CA LYS A 11 7.13 -19.85 34.98
C LYS A 11 7.42 -20.70 33.74
N PHE A 12 6.39 -21.32 33.16
CA PHE A 12 6.54 -22.12 31.94
C PHE A 12 6.92 -21.25 30.75
N LEU A 13 6.27 -20.10 30.56
CA LEU A 13 6.58 -19.17 29.46
C LEU A 13 7.99 -18.60 29.59
N ASP A 14 8.40 -18.19 30.79
CA ASP A 14 9.74 -17.66 31.06
C ASP A 14 10.83 -18.70 30.80
N SER A 15 10.55 -19.96 31.13
CA SER A 15 11.47 -21.08 30.90
C SER A 15 11.53 -21.53 29.43
N ASN A 16 10.55 -21.14 28.59
CA ASN A 16 10.43 -21.57 27.20
C ASN A 16 10.23 -20.37 26.25
N PRO A 17 11.23 -19.49 26.08
CA PRO A 17 11.09 -18.24 25.34
C PRO A 17 10.76 -18.44 23.86
N THR A 18 11.24 -19.52 23.24
CA THR A 18 10.89 -19.88 21.84
C THR A 18 9.42 -20.24 21.68
N PHE A 19 8.88 -21.05 22.60
CA PHE A 19 7.45 -21.39 22.62
C PHE A 19 6.61 -20.15 22.90
N ALA A 20 6.98 -19.36 23.91
CA ALA A 20 6.27 -18.13 24.26
C ALA A 20 6.20 -17.16 23.08
N LYS A 21 7.32 -16.98 22.35
CA LYS A 21 7.37 -16.17 21.13
C LYS A 21 6.44 -16.70 20.05
N GLN A 22 6.50 -17.99 19.72
CA GLN A 22 5.63 -18.59 18.70
C GLN A 22 4.14 -18.50 19.06
N TYR A 23 3.82 -18.72 20.33
CA TYR A 23 2.45 -18.62 20.85
C TYR A 23 1.95 -17.17 20.77
N TYR A 24 2.77 -16.19 21.16
CA TYR A 24 2.46 -14.78 21.03
C TYR A 24 2.26 -14.37 19.58
N ASP A 25 3.22 -14.69 18.70
CA ASP A 25 3.21 -14.33 17.28
C ASP A 25 1.97 -14.90 16.57
N SER A 26 1.53 -16.11 16.93
CA SER A 26 0.37 -16.76 16.30
C SER A 26 -1.00 -16.38 16.89
N ARG A 27 -1.08 -16.01 18.17
CA ARG A 27 -2.37 -15.82 18.87
C ARG A 27 -2.66 -14.38 19.28
N PHE A 28 -1.65 -13.57 19.57
CA PHE A 28 -1.85 -12.26 20.21
C PHE A 28 -1.29 -11.11 19.41
N ARG A 29 -0.18 -11.30 18.68
CA ARG A 29 0.56 -10.24 17.99
C ARG A 29 -0.34 -9.35 17.13
N ALA A 30 -1.21 -9.93 16.31
CA ALA A 30 -2.11 -9.16 15.44
C ALA A 30 -3.07 -8.27 16.24
N ASN A 31 -3.68 -8.78 17.31
CA ASN A 31 -4.61 -8.03 18.14
C ASN A 31 -3.89 -6.91 18.89
N VAL A 32 -2.72 -7.20 19.47
CA VAL A 32 -1.91 -6.20 20.18
C VAL A 32 -1.46 -5.08 19.23
N VAL A 33 -1.01 -5.42 18.02
CA VAL A 33 -0.66 -4.42 16.99
C VAL A 33 -1.88 -3.60 16.59
N SER A 34 -3.04 -4.23 16.38
CA SER A 34 -4.28 -3.53 16.07
C SER A 34 -4.71 -2.57 17.18
N ASP A 35 -4.63 -2.97 18.45
CA ASP A 35 -5.01 -2.13 19.59
C ASP A 35 -4.06 -0.94 19.74
N LEU A 36 -2.75 -1.15 19.56
CA LEU A 36 -1.76 -0.08 19.55
C LEU A 36 -2.04 0.93 18.43
N LEU A 37 -2.26 0.43 17.21
CA LEU A 37 -2.51 1.26 16.01
C LEU A 37 -3.91 1.90 15.98
N ALA A 38 -4.90 1.35 16.68
CA ALA A 38 -6.23 1.95 16.81
C ALA A 38 -6.19 3.27 17.61
N THR A 39 -5.27 3.37 18.57
CA THR A 39 -5.12 4.57 19.41
C THR A 39 -4.40 5.69 18.66
N THR A 40 -3.46 5.34 17.79
CA THR A 40 -2.65 6.28 17.02
C THR A 40 -3.40 6.71 15.76
N LYS A 41 -3.87 7.97 15.73
CA LYS A 41 -4.62 8.51 14.59
C LYS A 41 -3.78 8.80 13.35
N LYS A 42 -2.44 8.80 13.46
CA LYS A 42 -1.53 9.19 12.39
C LYS A 42 -0.23 8.38 12.47
N THR A 43 0.25 7.96 11.31
CA THR A 43 1.55 7.30 11.15
C THR A 43 2.70 8.13 11.75
N GLU A 44 3.46 7.55 12.67
CA GLU A 44 4.69 8.14 13.24
C GLU A 44 5.96 7.80 12.44
N VAL A 45 5.83 6.98 11.39
CA VAL A 45 6.95 6.57 10.52
C VAL A 45 7.56 7.78 9.79
N ASP A 46 8.89 7.88 9.81
CA ASP A 46 9.63 8.93 9.12
C ASP A 46 9.74 8.65 7.61
N ILE A 47 8.86 9.28 6.81
CA ILE A 47 8.85 9.14 5.34
C ILE A 47 9.85 10.12 4.66
N SER A 48 10.57 10.95 5.44
CA SER A 48 11.49 11.94 4.87
C SER A 48 12.70 11.28 4.22
N SER A 49 13.21 10.18 4.80
CA SER A 49 14.38 9.45 4.34
C SER A 49 14.07 7.97 4.10
N TYR A 50 14.64 7.42 3.04
CA TYR A 50 14.52 5.98 2.78
C TYR A 50 15.34 5.21 3.80
N HIS A 51 14.71 4.24 4.45
CA HIS A 51 15.32 3.32 5.39
C HIS A 51 14.67 1.94 5.27
N ASP A 52 15.27 0.95 5.92
CA ASP A 52 14.68 -0.39 6.03
C ASP A 52 13.51 -0.34 7.01
N LEU A 53 12.30 -0.61 6.52
CA LEU A 53 11.09 -0.61 7.34
C LEU A 53 11.00 -1.91 8.14
N SER A 54 10.72 -1.77 9.42
CA SER A 54 10.31 -2.90 10.25
C SER A 54 8.88 -3.33 9.89
N SER A 55 8.54 -4.58 10.20
CA SER A 55 7.17 -5.06 9.98
C SER A 55 6.11 -4.27 10.75
N ILE A 56 6.49 -3.53 11.79
CA ILE A 56 5.55 -2.67 12.54
C ILE A 56 5.31 -1.38 11.77
N GLU A 57 6.36 -0.74 11.27
CA GLU A 57 6.27 0.49 10.46
C GLU A 57 5.50 0.23 9.15
N GLU A 58 5.75 -0.91 8.48
CA GLU A 58 4.97 -1.31 7.29
C GLU A 58 3.49 -1.48 7.64
N CYS A 59 3.17 -2.16 8.74
CA CYS A 59 1.79 -2.32 9.20
C CYS A 59 1.14 -0.96 9.46
N GLU A 60 1.84 -0.05 10.15
CA GLU A 60 1.33 1.28 10.48
C GLU A 60 0.97 2.08 9.22
N ILE A 61 1.86 2.10 8.23
CA ILE A 61 1.59 2.75 6.92
C ILE A 61 0.37 2.09 6.26
N ILE A 62 0.24 0.76 6.27
CA ILE A 62 -0.91 0.04 5.69
C ILE A 62 -2.21 0.41 6.38
N PHE A 63 -2.24 0.44 7.71
CA PHE A 63 -3.43 0.79 8.46
C PHE A 63 -3.86 2.24 8.22
N ASP A 64 -2.91 3.16 8.14
CA ASP A 64 -3.17 4.57 7.81
C ASP A 64 -3.71 4.71 6.38
N MET A 65 -3.13 4.00 5.40
CA MET A 65 -3.67 3.94 4.03
C MET A 65 -5.12 3.44 3.99
N VAL A 66 -5.43 2.36 4.72
CA VAL A 66 -6.79 1.80 4.76
C VAL A 66 -7.77 2.77 5.42
N ARG A 67 -7.36 3.45 6.50
CA ARG A 67 -8.18 4.45 7.20
C ARG A 67 -8.45 5.65 6.30
N ASP A 68 -7.41 6.19 5.66
CA ASP A 68 -7.51 7.31 4.73
C ASP A 68 -8.46 6.98 3.55
N MET A 69 -8.40 5.75 3.03
CA MET A 69 -9.34 5.30 1.99
C MET A 69 -10.80 5.20 2.46
N GLN A 70 -11.04 4.88 3.74
CA GLN A 70 -12.38 4.80 4.31
C GLN A 70 -12.96 6.18 4.65
N GLU A 71 -12.12 7.12 5.09
CA GLU A 71 -12.55 8.46 5.53
C GLU A 71 -12.69 9.46 4.37
N ASN A 72 -11.90 9.33 3.31
CA ASN A 72 -11.97 10.25 2.17
C ASN A 72 -13.10 9.90 1.20
N LEU A 73 -14.06 10.83 1.06
CA LEU A 73 -15.13 10.73 0.05
C LEU A 73 -14.62 11.00 -1.38
N GLN A 74 -13.49 11.69 -1.54
CA GLN A 74 -12.91 11.97 -2.84
C GLN A 74 -11.91 10.88 -3.24
N MET A 75 -12.33 10.02 -4.18
CA MET A 75 -11.57 8.84 -4.62
C MET A 75 -10.16 9.20 -5.11
N GLU A 76 -10.00 10.27 -5.90
CA GLU A 76 -8.66 10.63 -6.40
C GLU A 76 -7.69 11.00 -5.29
N ARG A 77 -8.17 11.61 -4.21
CA ARG A 77 -7.33 11.99 -3.08
C ARG A 77 -6.89 10.77 -2.29
N ALA A 78 -7.83 9.85 -2.02
CA ALA A 78 -7.52 8.57 -1.38
C ALA A 78 -6.51 7.75 -2.18
N VAL A 79 -6.72 7.64 -3.51
CA VAL A 79 -5.81 6.90 -4.39
C VAL A 79 -4.45 7.59 -4.51
N PHE A 80 -4.41 8.93 -4.55
CA PHE A 80 -3.16 9.67 -4.53
C PHE A 80 -2.35 9.41 -3.26
N ASN A 81 -2.97 9.49 -2.08
CA ASN A 81 -2.32 9.22 -0.80
C ASN A 81 -1.80 7.77 -0.73
N LEU A 82 -2.62 6.80 -1.18
CA LEU A 82 -2.21 5.41 -1.31
C LEU A 82 -0.97 5.26 -2.20
N MET A 83 -0.98 5.84 -3.40
CA MET A 83 0.15 5.78 -4.34
C MET A 83 1.40 6.43 -3.74
N ARG A 84 1.26 7.57 -3.05
CA ARG A 84 2.38 8.27 -2.40
C ARG A 84 3.06 7.40 -1.33
N HIS A 85 2.27 6.75 -0.46
CA HIS A 85 2.78 5.83 0.55
C HIS A 85 3.38 4.56 -0.08
N LEU A 86 2.74 4.00 -1.11
CA LEU A 86 3.27 2.84 -1.84
C LEU A 86 4.62 3.15 -2.50
N THR A 87 4.79 4.31 -3.13
CA THR A 87 6.06 4.71 -3.74
C THR A 87 7.21 4.65 -2.73
N PHE A 88 6.97 5.12 -1.50
CA PHE A 88 7.94 5.02 -0.41
C PHE A 88 8.21 3.57 0.01
N MET A 89 7.14 2.80 0.27
CA MET A 89 7.22 1.42 0.76
C MET A 89 7.94 0.48 -0.21
N ILE A 90 7.66 0.58 -1.51
CA ILE A 90 8.27 -0.28 -2.55
C ILE A 90 9.57 0.28 -3.11
N ARG A 91 10.03 1.45 -2.62
CA ARG A 91 11.22 2.15 -3.11
C ARG A 91 11.18 2.43 -4.62
N ALA A 92 10.01 2.79 -5.14
CA ALA A 92 9.88 3.24 -6.52
C ALA A 92 10.26 4.72 -6.64
N ASP A 93 10.74 5.14 -7.81
CA ASP A 93 10.92 6.58 -8.09
C ASP A 93 9.55 7.26 -8.29
N ARG A 94 8.68 6.64 -9.10
CA ARG A 94 7.40 7.23 -9.52
C ARG A 94 6.30 6.18 -9.74
N MET A 95 5.06 6.60 -9.54
CA MET A 95 3.86 5.84 -9.89
C MET A 95 2.87 6.71 -10.68
N SER A 96 2.10 6.08 -11.57
CA SER A 96 1.06 6.73 -12.37
C SER A 96 -0.19 5.84 -12.48
N LEU A 97 -1.35 6.47 -12.64
CA LEU A 97 -2.66 5.84 -12.78
C LEU A 97 -3.30 6.21 -14.11
N PHE A 98 -3.74 5.18 -14.83
CA PHE A 98 -4.47 5.29 -16.09
C PHE A 98 -5.90 4.77 -15.92
N MET A 99 -6.87 5.51 -16.44
CA MET A 99 -8.28 5.18 -16.45
C MET A 99 -8.66 4.53 -17.78
N TYR A 100 -9.44 3.47 -17.73
CA TYR A 100 -10.01 2.84 -18.91
C TYR A 100 -11.35 3.50 -19.28
N ARG A 101 -11.55 3.79 -20.58
CA ARG A 101 -12.85 4.21 -21.11
C ARG A 101 -13.05 3.72 -22.54
N GLN A 102 -14.27 3.83 -23.06
CA GLN A 102 -14.60 3.41 -24.42
C GLN A 102 -15.38 4.52 -25.13
N ARG A 103 -14.95 4.88 -26.35
CA ARG A 103 -15.59 5.88 -27.20
C ARG A 103 -15.91 5.25 -28.55
N ASN A 104 -17.17 5.31 -28.98
CA ASN A 104 -17.62 4.75 -30.27
C ASN A 104 -17.23 3.28 -30.50
N GLY A 105 -17.22 2.47 -29.43
CA GLY A 105 -16.84 1.06 -29.50
C GLY A 105 -15.32 0.80 -29.41
N ILE A 106 -14.48 1.82 -29.50
CA ILE A 106 -13.02 1.70 -29.38
C ILE A 106 -12.62 2.01 -27.93
N ALA A 107 -11.87 1.09 -27.31
CA ALA A 107 -11.37 1.25 -25.96
C ALA A 107 -10.07 2.07 -25.96
N GLU A 108 -9.89 2.89 -24.93
CA GLU A 108 -8.71 3.73 -24.73
C GLU A 108 -8.39 3.88 -23.23
N LEU A 109 -7.14 4.20 -22.94
CA LEU A 109 -6.60 4.43 -21.60
C LEU A 109 -6.15 5.89 -21.50
N ALA A 110 -6.55 6.60 -20.46
CA ALA A 110 -6.21 8.01 -20.27
C ALA A 110 -5.53 8.24 -18.91
N THR A 111 -4.48 9.06 -18.86
CA THR A 111 -3.81 9.43 -17.60
C THR A 111 -4.76 10.19 -16.68
N ARG A 112 -4.82 9.83 -15.39
CA ARG A 112 -5.59 10.56 -14.38
C ARG A 112 -4.74 11.12 -13.24
N ILE A 113 -3.78 10.32 -12.77
CA ILE A 113 -2.78 10.73 -11.79
C ILE A 113 -1.41 10.35 -12.37
N PHE A 114 -0.45 11.26 -12.40
CA PHE A 114 0.82 11.03 -13.09
C PHE A 114 2.01 11.51 -12.27
N ASN A 115 3.13 10.80 -12.35
CA ASN A 115 4.42 11.16 -11.73
C ASN A 115 4.40 11.29 -10.19
N VAL A 116 3.62 10.47 -9.48
CA VAL A 116 3.56 10.47 -8.01
C VAL A 116 4.86 9.94 -7.41
N HIS A 117 5.53 10.77 -6.60
CA HIS A 117 6.68 10.39 -5.76
C HIS A 117 6.35 10.62 -4.27
N LYS A 118 7.20 10.14 -3.36
CA LYS A 118 6.93 10.19 -1.90
C LYS A 118 6.69 11.59 -1.32
N ASP A 119 7.19 12.63 -2.00
CA ASP A 119 7.12 14.03 -1.57
C ASP A 119 6.15 14.86 -2.43
N ALA A 120 5.44 14.23 -3.36
CA ALA A 120 4.55 14.91 -4.28
C ALA A 120 3.31 15.49 -3.59
N THR A 121 2.70 16.50 -4.20
CA THR A 121 1.36 16.99 -3.86
C THR A 121 0.31 16.52 -4.86
N MET A 122 -0.96 16.52 -4.46
CA MET A 122 -2.05 16.02 -5.30
C MET A 122 -2.23 16.93 -6.52
N GLU A 123 -2.12 18.23 -6.31
CA GLU A 123 -2.32 19.28 -7.32
C GLU A 123 -1.30 19.18 -8.47
N GLU A 124 -0.07 18.76 -8.18
CA GLU A 124 0.99 18.56 -9.18
C GLU A 124 0.80 17.28 -9.99
N CYS A 125 0.17 16.26 -9.40
CA CYS A 125 0.04 14.93 -10.01
C CYS A 125 -1.31 14.71 -10.70
N LEU A 126 -2.32 15.51 -10.37
CA LEU A 126 -3.66 15.39 -10.93
C LEU A 126 -3.70 15.90 -12.37
N VAL A 127 -4.08 15.04 -13.31
CA VAL A 127 -4.15 15.40 -14.73
C VAL A 127 -5.57 15.85 -15.07
N PRO A 128 -5.77 17.09 -15.57
CA PRO A 128 -7.07 17.54 -16.07
C PRO A 128 -7.39 16.90 -17.43
N PRO A 129 -8.67 16.74 -17.80
CA PRO A 129 -9.07 16.08 -19.04
C PRO A 129 -8.50 16.71 -20.32
N ASP A 130 -8.31 18.03 -20.33
CA ASP A 130 -7.81 18.77 -21.50
C ASP A 130 -6.30 18.52 -21.78
N SER A 131 -5.57 17.93 -20.83
CA SER A 131 -4.14 17.64 -20.95
C SER A 131 -3.80 16.18 -20.68
N GLU A 132 -4.77 15.28 -20.80
CA GLU A 132 -4.55 13.85 -20.58
C GLU A 132 -3.80 13.20 -21.76
N ILE A 133 -2.93 12.24 -21.45
CA ILE A 133 -2.27 11.41 -22.45
C ILE A 133 -3.14 10.17 -22.66
N VAL A 134 -3.49 9.89 -23.92
CA VAL A 134 -4.36 8.78 -24.30
C VAL A 134 -3.57 7.69 -25.03
N TYR A 135 -3.77 6.44 -24.62
CA TYR A 135 -3.19 5.25 -25.25
C TYR A 135 -4.29 4.33 -25.80
N PRO A 136 -4.17 3.83 -27.03
CA PRO A 136 -5.00 2.72 -27.51
C PRO A 136 -4.56 1.39 -26.87
N LEU A 137 -5.42 0.37 -26.91
CA LEU A 137 -5.14 -0.93 -26.27
C LEU A 137 -4.07 -1.76 -26.98
N ASP A 138 -3.82 -1.51 -28.26
CA ASP A 138 -2.87 -2.24 -29.08
C ASP A 138 -1.43 -1.67 -29.00
N THR A 139 -1.22 -0.60 -28.22
CA THR A 139 0.06 0.10 -28.14
C THR A 139 0.57 0.22 -26.70
N GLY A 140 1.87 -0.07 -26.53
CA GLY A 140 2.59 0.13 -25.28
C GLY A 140 2.28 -0.90 -24.19
N ILE A 141 3.03 -0.81 -23.09
CA ILE A 141 2.90 -1.75 -21.96
C ILE A 141 1.52 -1.64 -21.30
N VAL A 142 0.96 -0.43 -21.20
CA VAL A 142 -0.37 -0.21 -20.60
C VAL A 142 -1.46 -0.89 -21.43
N GLY A 143 -1.40 -0.78 -22.77
CA GLY A 143 -2.32 -1.47 -23.67
C GLY A 143 -2.20 -3.00 -23.58
N HIS A 144 -0.96 -3.51 -23.52
CA HIS A 144 -0.70 -4.94 -23.30
C HIS A 144 -1.31 -5.46 -21.99
N VAL A 145 -1.15 -4.73 -20.88
CA VAL A 145 -1.75 -5.09 -19.58
C VAL A 145 -3.28 -5.07 -19.65
N ALA A 146 -3.87 -4.03 -20.26
CA ALA A 146 -5.33 -3.93 -20.40
C ALA A 146 -5.93 -5.08 -21.23
N THR A 147 -5.21 -5.51 -22.28
CA THR A 147 -5.65 -6.61 -23.16
C THR A 147 -5.49 -7.97 -22.49
N THR A 148 -4.36 -8.22 -21.82
CA THR A 148 -4.03 -9.53 -21.21
C THR A 148 -4.67 -9.74 -19.85
N LYS A 149 -5.03 -8.65 -19.14
CA LYS A 149 -5.57 -8.65 -17.77
C LYS A 149 -4.62 -9.33 -16.78
N LYS A 150 -3.31 -9.24 -17.03
CA LYS A 150 -2.25 -9.82 -16.18
C LYS A 150 -1.30 -8.73 -15.74
N THR A 151 -0.81 -8.85 -14.51
CA THR A 151 0.30 -8.02 -14.02
C THR A 151 1.56 -8.37 -14.80
N VAL A 152 2.31 -7.34 -15.17
CA VAL A 152 3.56 -7.47 -15.93
C VAL A 152 4.69 -6.79 -15.14
N ASN A 153 5.85 -7.44 -15.09
CA ASN A 153 7.09 -6.88 -14.57
C ASN A 153 8.13 -6.92 -15.69
N VAL A 154 8.62 -5.75 -16.11
CA VAL A 154 9.62 -5.60 -17.17
C VAL A 154 10.88 -4.98 -16.56
N PRO A 155 11.91 -5.79 -16.23
CA PRO A 155 13.15 -5.26 -15.64
C PRO A 155 14.01 -4.43 -16.60
N ASP A 156 13.95 -4.72 -17.90
CA ASP A 156 14.71 -4.05 -18.96
C ASP A 156 13.78 -3.71 -20.13
N VAL A 157 13.72 -2.42 -20.48
CA VAL A 157 12.83 -1.88 -21.52
C VAL A 157 13.48 -1.78 -22.89
N THR A 158 14.76 -2.16 -23.01
CA THR A 158 15.53 -2.05 -24.26
C THR A 158 15.49 -3.30 -25.14
N GLN A 159 14.99 -4.41 -24.59
CA GLN A 159 14.82 -5.70 -25.29
C GLN A 159 13.41 -5.84 -25.85
#